data_AF-A0A1Q4ZQ82-F1
#
_entry.id   AF-A0A1Q4ZQ82-F1
#
_cell.length_a   1.000
_cell.length_b   1.000
_cell.length_c   1.000
_cell.angle_alpha   90.00
_cell.angle_beta   90.00
_cell.angle_gamma   90.00
#
_symmetry.space_group_name_H-M   'P 1'
#
loop_
_entity.id
_entity.type
_entity.pdbx_description
1 polymer ?
#
loop_
_entity_poly.entity_id
_entity_poly.type
_entity_poly.pdbx_seq_one_letter_code
_entity_poly.pdbx_strand_id
1 'polypeptide(L)'
;MAAAWGDLPLDAIAASDIEAMQRQIAATARSRRNSRSGRHTGEHVIAAARAVYNRAIADGFIDAAASPAHRVVKPRRLPSTRRALTPDELEEINLAARTSGNDVLLDALLLWLHTETVCRRGGALGLRLADLDTDRGLLRLTENDQGWDARQLRRGGPGLAILGPAAASR
;
A
#
# COMPACT_ATOMS: atom_id res chain seq x y z
N MET A 1 7.97 22.04 1.97
CA MET A 1 6.65 22.55 2.42
C MET A 1 6.03 21.78 3.60
N ALA A 2 6.78 20.89 4.30
CA ALA A 2 6.38 20.32 5.60
C ALA A 2 7.02 21.04 6.80
N ALA A 3 7.74 22.15 6.54
CA ALA A 3 8.56 22.87 7.52
C ALA A 3 7.76 23.88 8.38
N ALA A 4 6.42 23.80 8.42
CA ALA A 4 5.64 24.87 9.05
C ALA A 4 5.63 24.80 10.58
N TRP A 5 5.73 23.61 11.18
CA TRP A 5 5.49 23.43 12.62
C TRP A 5 6.58 22.69 13.40
N GLY A 6 7.59 22.14 12.73
CA GLY A 6 8.64 21.36 13.40
C GLY A 6 9.37 22.17 14.49
N ASP A 7 9.45 23.48 14.32
CA ASP A 7 10.15 24.41 15.21
C ASP A 7 9.21 25.15 16.17
N LEU A 8 7.88 24.91 16.09
CA LEU A 8 6.91 25.55 16.97
C LEU A 8 6.71 24.73 18.25
N PRO A 9 6.54 25.37 19.41
CA PRO A 9 6.17 24.66 20.62
C PRO A 9 4.74 24.10 20.48
N LEU A 10 4.47 22.98 21.15
CA LEU A 10 3.21 22.24 21.01
C LEU A 10 1.98 23.03 21.45
N ASP A 11 2.14 23.99 22.35
CA ASP A 11 1.09 24.85 22.88
C ASP A 11 0.76 26.06 21.98
N ALA A 12 1.63 26.39 21.01
CA ALA A 12 1.41 27.49 20.06
C ALA A 12 0.57 27.09 18.84
N ILE A 13 0.32 25.80 18.62
CA ILE A 13 -0.43 25.31 17.46
C ILE A 13 -1.93 25.28 17.81
N ALA A 14 -2.74 26.01 17.03
CA ALA A 14 -4.18 26.01 17.18
C ALA A 14 -4.87 24.89 16.38
N ALA A 15 -6.11 24.57 16.75
CA ALA A 15 -6.94 23.63 15.99
C ALA A 15 -7.18 24.10 14.54
N SER A 16 -7.32 25.41 14.33
CA SER A 16 -7.44 26.04 13.00
C SER A 16 -6.22 25.81 12.12
N ASP A 17 -5.02 25.73 12.72
CA ASP A 17 -3.80 25.44 11.97
C ASP A 17 -3.83 24.00 11.45
N ILE A 18 -4.29 23.05 12.27
CA ILE A 18 -4.51 21.64 11.88
C ILE A 18 -5.54 21.51 10.78
N GLU A 19 -6.62 22.27 10.83
CA GLU A 19 -7.57 22.32 9.73
C GLU A 19 -6.98 22.97 8.46
N ALA A 20 -6.19 24.03 8.60
CA ALA A 20 -5.54 24.67 7.46
C ALA A 20 -4.54 23.74 6.78
N MET A 21 -3.72 23.03 7.56
CA MET A 21 -2.79 22.02 7.06
C MET A 21 -3.54 20.86 6.40
N GLN A 22 -4.63 20.38 7.00
CA GLN A 22 -5.47 19.34 6.42
C GLN A 22 -6.03 19.77 5.06
N ARG A 23 -6.56 20.99 4.94
CA ARG A 23 -7.09 21.54 3.69
C ARG A 23 -5.99 21.70 2.63
N GLN A 24 -4.84 22.25 3.00
CA GLN A 24 -3.71 22.44 2.09
C GLN A 24 -3.17 21.11 1.56
N ILE A 25 -2.98 20.11 2.43
CA ILE A 25 -2.46 18.80 2.05
C ILE A 25 -3.49 18.02 1.22
N ALA A 26 -4.78 18.13 1.54
CA ALA A 26 -5.83 17.54 0.72
C ALA A 26 -5.88 18.15 -0.69
N ALA A 27 -5.71 19.48 -0.81
CA ALA A 27 -5.71 20.18 -2.09
C ALA A 27 -4.46 19.90 -2.94
N THR A 28 -3.31 19.69 -2.30
CA THR A 28 -2.03 19.40 -2.97
C THR A 28 -1.76 17.90 -3.13
N ALA A 29 -2.71 17.04 -2.71
CA ALA A 29 -2.59 15.60 -2.87
C ALA A 29 -2.48 15.24 -4.36
N ARG A 30 -1.50 14.39 -4.69
CA ARG A 30 -1.27 13.95 -6.09
C ARG A 30 -2.56 13.34 -6.65
N SER A 31 -3.16 14.03 -7.62
CA SER A 31 -4.31 13.52 -8.34
C SER A 31 -3.88 12.40 -9.29
N ARG A 32 -4.64 11.31 -9.26
CA ARG A 32 -4.53 10.15 -10.16
C ARG A 32 -5.93 9.83 -10.68
N ARG A 33 -6.03 9.04 -11.74
CA ARG A 33 -7.32 8.59 -12.30
C ARG A 33 -8.24 7.92 -11.25
N ASN A 34 -7.65 7.33 -10.21
CA ASN A 34 -8.36 6.70 -9.09
C ASN A 34 -8.34 7.54 -7.79
N SER A 35 -7.99 8.83 -7.87
CA SER A 35 -7.91 9.67 -6.68
C SER A 35 -9.31 10.02 -6.15
N ARG A 36 -9.46 10.01 -4.82
CA ARG A 36 -10.69 10.36 -4.10
C ARG A 36 -10.56 11.74 -3.45
N SER A 37 -10.24 12.75 -4.28
CA SER A 37 -10.15 14.18 -3.92
C SER A 37 -9.32 14.47 -2.66
N GLY A 38 -8.21 13.75 -2.45
CA GLY A 38 -7.30 13.99 -1.31
C GLY A 38 -7.88 13.72 0.09
N ARG A 39 -9.10 13.17 0.22
CA ARG A 39 -9.76 12.96 1.53
C ARG A 39 -8.95 12.09 2.49
N HIS A 40 -8.36 11.01 1.96
CA HIS A 40 -7.50 10.13 2.74
C HIS A 40 -6.26 10.89 3.26
N THR A 41 -5.65 11.71 2.42
CA THR A 41 -4.50 12.52 2.80
C THR A 41 -4.86 13.51 3.91
N GLY A 42 -6.00 14.18 3.81
CA GLY A 42 -6.48 15.08 4.85
C GLY A 42 -6.78 14.36 6.18
N GLU A 43 -7.35 13.16 6.12
CA GLU A 43 -7.53 12.31 7.31
C GLU A 43 -6.18 11.93 7.96
N HIS A 44 -5.17 11.60 7.15
CA HIS A 44 -3.84 11.26 7.64
C HIS A 44 -3.17 12.43 8.39
N VAL A 45 -3.39 13.68 7.97
CA VAL A 45 -2.90 14.86 8.70
C VAL A 45 -3.45 14.89 10.12
N ILE A 46 -4.77 14.74 10.27
CA ILE A 46 -5.42 14.78 11.59
C ILE A 46 -4.99 13.57 12.43
N ALA A 47 -4.86 12.39 11.82
CA ALA A 47 -4.38 11.20 12.52
C ALA A 47 -2.94 11.36 13.02
N ALA A 48 -2.05 11.94 12.21
CA ALA A 48 -0.66 12.21 12.58
C ALA A 48 -0.58 13.26 13.69
N ALA A 49 -1.35 14.36 13.58
CA ALA A 49 -1.44 15.35 14.65
C ALA A 49 -1.89 14.69 15.96
N ARG A 50 -2.99 13.93 15.96
CA ARG A 50 -3.45 13.22 17.16
C ARG A 50 -2.41 12.26 17.73
N ALA A 51 -1.62 11.57 16.89
CA ALA A 51 -0.55 10.71 17.37
C ALA A 51 0.53 11.49 18.15
N VAL A 52 0.95 12.66 17.65
CA VAL A 52 1.89 13.55 18.33
C VAL A 52 1.31 14.07 19.64
N TYR A 53 0.09 14.60 19.61
CA TYR A 53 -0.56 15.15 20.79
C TYR A 53 -0.89 14.07 21.85
N ASN A 54 -1.23 12.85 21.44
CA ASN A 54 -1.41 11.73 22.36
C ASN A 54 -0.12 11.41 23.12
N ARG A 55 1.04 11.47 22.46
CA ARG A 55 2.33 11.30 23.13
C ARG A 55 2.60 12.43 24.10
N ALA A 56 2.35 13.68 23.69
CA ALA A 56 2.53 14.84 24.55
C ALA A 56 1.65 14.79 25.82
N ILE A 57 0.39 14.34 25.69
CA ILE A 57 -0.51 14.13 26.82
C ILE A 57 0.01 13.00 27.73
N ALA A 58 0.40 11.87 27.14
CA ALA A 58 0.89 10.71 27.91
C ALA A 58 2.14 11.03 28.73
N ASP A 59 3.00 11.90 28.21
CA ASP A 59 4.23 12.34 28.87
C ASP A 59 4.01 13.58 29.76
N GLY A 60 2.77 14.08 29.86
CA GLY A 60 2.40 15.20 30.74
C GLY A 60 2.82 16.59 30.27
N PHE A 61 3.22 16.75 29.00
CA PHE A 61 3.61 18.06 28.44
C PHE A 61 2.43 19.00 28.22
N ILE A 62 1.22 18.45 28.03
CA ILE A 62 -0.02 19.20 27.87
C ILE A 62 -1.17 18.44 28.53
N ASP A 63 -2.21 19.18 28.95
CA ASP A 63 -3.46 18.57 29.39
C ASP A 63 -4.27 18.02 28.20
N ALA A 64 -5.00 16.92 28.40
CA ALA A 64 -5.83 16.31 27.36
C ALA A 64 -6.92 17.27 26.82
N ALA A 65 -7.52 18.10 27.68
CA ALA A 65 -8.51 19.11 27.30
C ALA A 65 -7.89 20.29 26.53
N ALA A 66 -6.58 20.51 26.69
CA ALA A 66 -5.84 21.53 25.96
C ALA A 66 -5.46 21.10 24.53
N SER A 67 -5.63 19.82 24.17
CA SER A 67 -5.17 19.31 22.88
C SER A 67 -5.90 19.91 21.67
N PRO A 68 -5.23 20.68 20.79
CA PRO A 68 -5.84 21.22 19.58
C PRO A 68 -6.23 20.14 18.57
N ALA A 69 -5.47 19.03 18.49
CA ALA A 69 -5.74 17.94 17.54
C ALA A 69 -7.04 17.17 17.82
N HIS A 70 -7.50 17.16 19.07
CA HIS A 70 -8.76 16.52 19.47
C HIS A 70 -9.98 17.42 19.24
N ARG A 71 -9.78 18.73 19.09
CA ARG A 71 -10.84 19.70 18.72
C ARG A 71 -11.18 19.65 17.23
N VAL A 72 -10.26 19.17 16.39
CA VAL A 72 -10.49 19.00 14.95
C VAL A 72 -11.28 17.72 14.68
N VAL A 73 -12.37 17.85 13.92
CA VAL A 73 -13.20 16.73 13.47
C VAL A 73 -12.42 15.88 12.48
N LYS A 74 -12.27 14.59 12.77
CA LYS A 74 -11.64 13.63 11.85
C LYS A 74 -12.67 13.20 10.78
N PRO A 75 -12.42 13.41 9.48
CA PRO A 75 -13.31 12.95 8.42
C PRO A 75 -13.51 11.44 8.46
N ARG A 76 -14.74 10.98 8.21
CA ARG A 76 -15.05 9.55 8.13
C ARG A 76 -14.51 8.95 6.82
N ARG A 77 -13.89 7.78 6.92
CA ARG A 77 -13.49 6.99 5.73
C ARG A 77 -14.72 6.55 4.96
N LEU A 78 -14.74 6.85 3.66
CA LEU A 78 -15.70 6.26 2.75
C LEU A 78 -15.40 4.77 2.54
N PRO A 79 -16.42 3.93 2.34
CA PRO A 79 -16.23 2.52 2.00
C PRO A 79 -15.30 2.35 0.80
N SER A 80 -14.47 1.32 0.86
CA SER A 80 -13.66 0.92 -0.28
C SER A 80 -14.57 0.36 -1.38
N THR A 81 -14.31 0.72 -2.63
CA THR A 81 -14.94 0.08 -3.80
C THR A 81 -14.14 -1.13 -4.26
N ARG A 82 -13.06 -1.49 -3.53
CA ARG A 82 -12.27 -2.68 -3.83
C ARG A 82 -13.15 -3.91 -3.66
N ARG A 83 -13.22 -4.71 -4.71
CA ARG A 83 -13.76 -6.08 -4.67
C ARG A 83 -12.73 -7.05 -5.21
N ALA A 84 -12.97 -8.34 -5.00
CA ALA A 84 -12.25 -9.38 -5.71
C ALA A 84 -12.57 -9.32 -7.21
N LEU A 85 -11.59 -9.67 -8.04
CA LEU A 85 -11.78 -9.90 -9.46
C LEU A 85 -12.62 -11.16 -9.65
N THR A 86 -13.48 -11.19 -10.67
CA THR A 86 -14.13 -12.43 -11.10
C THR A 86 -13.12 -13.32 -11.83
N PRO A 87 -13.40 -14.64 -11.97
CA PRO A 87 -12.57 -15.52 -12.79
C PRO A 87 -12.39 -15.00 -14.23
N ASP A 88 -13.47 -14.57 -14.87
CA ASP A 88 -13.45 -14.08 -16.25
C ASP A 88 -12.62 -12.80 -16.40
N GLU A 89 -12.74 -11.85 -15.45
CA GLU A 89 -11.92 -10.64 -15.44
C GLU A 89 -10.43 -10.96 -15.26
N LEU A 90 -10.11 -11.96 -14.43
CA LEU A 90 -8.75 -12.40 -14.24
C LEU A 90 -8.21 -13.07 -15.52
N GLU A 91 -9.03 -13.84 -16.22
CA GLU A 91 -8.67 -14.44 -17.52
C GLU A 91 -8.39 -13.37 -18.58
N GLU A 92 -9.26 -12.35 -18.70
CA GLU A 92 -9.08 -11.23 -19.63
C GLU A 92 -7.79 -10.44 -19.35
N ILE A 93 -7.51 -10.14 -18.07
CA ILE A 93 -6.27 -9.46 -17.66
C ILE A 93 -5.04 -10.28 -18.06
N ASN A 94 -5.10 -11.59 -17.84
CA ASN A 94 -4.02 -12.50 -18.18
C ASN A 94 -3.80 -12.62 -19.70
N LEU A 95 -4.88 -12.67 -20.49
CA LEU A 95 -4.82 -12.66 -21.94
C LEU A 95 -4.17 -11.37 -22.46
N ALA A 96 -4.57 -10.21 -21.93
CA ALA A 96 -4.01 -8.93 -22.31
C ALA A 96 -2.50 -8.85 -21.99
N ALA A 97 -2.08 -9.28 -20.80
CA ALA A 97 -0.66 -9.31 -20.40
C ALA A 97 0.20 -10.19 -21.31
N ARG A 98 -0.38 -11.26 -21.87
CA ARG A 98 0.32 -12.22 -22.74
C ARG A 98 0.43 -11.80 -24.19
N THR A 99 -0.33 -10.80 -24.60
CA THR A 99 -0.51 -10.45 -26.01
C THR A 99 -0.11 -9.02 -26.34
N SER A 100 0.03 -8.14 -25.35
CA SER A 100 0.23 -6.71 -25.57
C SER A 100 1.41 -6.08 -24.82
N GLY A 101 2.08 -6.84 -23.96
CA GLY A 101 3.23 -6.39 -23.16
C GLY A 101 4.53 -6.25 -23.96
N ASN A 102 5.48 -5.46 -23.42
CA ASN A 102 6.83 -5.36 -23.99
C ASN A 102 7.62 -6.66 -23.75
N ASP A 103 7.44 -7.26 -22.56
CA ASP A 103 7.95 -8.58 -22.22
C ASP A 103 6.78 -9.41 -21.69
N VAL A 104 6.06 -10.03 -22.62
CA VAL A 104 4.86 -10.81 -22.34
C VAL A 104 5.10 -11.99 -21.40
N LEU A 105 6.34 -12.50 -21.32
CA LEU A 105 6.70 -13.58 -20.40
C LEU A 105 6.90 -13.06 -18.98
N LEU A 106 7.59 -11.93 -18.84
CA LEU A 106 7.77 -11.29 -17.55
C LEU A 106 6.43 -10.78 -16.99
N ASP A 107 5.61 -10.14 -17.81
CA ASP A 107 4.29 -9.63 -17.42
C ASP A 107 3.38 -10.77 -16.92
N ALA A 108 3.38 -11.87 -17.67
CA ALA A 108 2.75 -13.13 -17.31
C ALA A 108 3.22 -13.70 -15.96
N LEU A 109 4.53 -13.75 -15.73
CA LEU A 109 5.13 -14.28 -14.51
C LEU A 109 4.81 -13.41 -13.29
N LEU A 110 4.78 -12.09 -13.45
CA LEU A 110 4.40 -11.17 -12.36
C LEU A 110 2.94 -11.35 -11.95
N LEU A 111 2.02 -11.47 -12.91
CA LEU A 111 0.61 -11.75 -12.60
C LEU A 111 0.42 -13.12 -11.95
N TRP A 112 1.12 -14.13 -12.47
CA TRP A 112 1.13 -15.47 -11.89
C TRP A 112 1.58 -15.45 -10.43
N LEU A 113 2.75 -14.84 -10.18
CA LEU A 113 3.34 -14.76 -8.85
C LEU A 113 2.38 -14.08 -7.86
N HIS A 114 1.78 -12.95 -8.23
CA HIS A 114 0.83 -12.25 -7.36
C HIS A 114 -0.46 -13.04 -7.12
N THR A 115 -0.94 -13.77 -8.13
CA THR A 115 -2.14 -14.62 -7.98
C THR A 115 -1.87 -15.80 -7.05
N GLU A 116 -0.70 -16.41 -7.14
CA GLU A 116 -0.35 -17.63 -6.40
C GLU A 116 0.10 -17.34 -4.96
N THR A 117 0.87 -16.27 -4.76
CA THR A 117 1.51 -15.98 -3.46
C THR A 117 0.88 -14.84 -2.69
N VAL A 118 0.04 -14.03 -3.36
CA VAL A 118 -0.53 -12.78 -2.84
C VAL A 118 0.57 -11.84 -2.29
N CYS A 119 1.77 -11.93 -2.85
CA CYS A 119 2.87 -11.12 -2.40
C CYS A 119 2.62 -9.63 -2.68
N ARG A 120 3.18 -8.78 -1.83
CA ARG A 120 3.24 -7.35 -2.07
C ARG A 120 4.13 -7.07 -3.28
N ARG A 121 3.85 -5.99 -4.00
CA ARG A 121 4.68 -5.52 -5.13
C ARG A 121 6.18 -5.44 -4.77
N GLY A 122 6.50 -5.01 -3.55
CA GLY A 122 7.90 -4.95 -3.08
C GLY A 122 8.58 -6.31 -3.04
N GLY A 123 7.88 -7.35 -2.59
CA GLY A 123 8.41 -8.72 -2.55
C GLY A 123 8.66 -9.28 -3.95
N ALA A 124 7.75 -9.05 -4.90
CA ALA A 124 7.93 -9.45 -6.29
C ALA A 124 9.13 -8.74 -6.95
N LEU A 125 9.24 -7.42 -6.79
CA LEU A 125 10.33 -6.63 -7.37
C LEU A 125 11.68 -6.85 -6.69
N GLY A 126 11.68 -7.31 -5.44
CA GLY A 126 12.89 -7.61 -4.67
C GLY A 126 13.43 -9.02 -4.87
N LEU A 127 12.70 -9.88 -5.59
CA LEU A 127 13.04 -11.28 -5.79
C LEU A 127 14.34 -11.43 -6.58
N ARG A 128 15.26 -12.26 -6.10
CA ARG A 128 16.50 -12.62 -6.79
C ARG A 128 16.50 -14.10 -7.15
N LEU A 129 17.39 -14.49 -8.07
CA LEU A 129 17.57 -15.92 -8.39
C LEU A 129 17.94 -16.77 -7.17
N ALA A 130 18.71 -16.22 -6.23
CA ALA A 130 19.08 -16.89 -4.98
C ALA A 130 17.91 -17.09 -3.99
N ASP A 131 16.75 -16.50 -4.28
CA ASP A 131 15.53 -16.67 -3.49
C ASP A 131 14.64 -17.79 -4.04
N LEU A 132 15.03 -18.42 -5.15
CA LEU A 132 14.32 -19.53 -5.79
C LEU A 132 14.91 -20.86 -5.30
N ASP A 133 14.07 -21.71 -4.72
CA ASP A 133 14.37 -23.13 -4.50
C ASP A 133 13.63 -23.92 -5.58
N THR A 134 14.32 -24.20 -6.69
CA THR A 134 13.73 -24.89 -7.84
C THR A 134 13.43 -26.36 -7.57
N ASP A 135 14.22 -26.99 -6.68
CA ASP A 135 14.06 -28.40 -6.32
C ASP A 135 12.72 -28.60 -5.62
N ARG A 136 12.39 -27.71 -4.69
CA ARG A 136 11.17 -27.77 -3.87
C ARG A 136 10.03 -26.91 -4.41
N GLY A 137 10.29 -26.06 -5.41
CA GLY A 137 9.32 -25.10 -5.91
C GLY A 137 8.93 -24.05 -4.87
N LEU A 138 9.90 -23.54 -4.11
CA LEU A 138 9.69 -22.52 -3.09
C LEU A 138 10.27 -21.18 -3.51
N LEU A 139 9.65 -20.12 -3.03
CA LEU A 139 10.13 -18.75 -3.16
C LEU A 139 10.35 -18.15 -1.78
N ARG A 140 11.51 -17.52 -1.57
CA ARG A 140 11.76 -16.69 -0.40
C ARG A 140 11.38 -15.24 -0.68
N LEU A 141 10.30 -14.76 -0.07
CA LEU A 141 9.84 -13.39 -0.22
C LEU A 141 10.30 -12.54 0.96
N THR A 142 10.91 -11.39 0.65
CA THR A 142 11.25 -10.37 1.66
C THR A 142 10.32 -9.19 1.44
N GLU A 143 9.27 -9.08 2.26
CA GLU A 143 8.24 -8.05 2.09
C GLU A 143 8.41 -6.85 3.03
N ASN A 144 9.09 -7.07 4.16
CA ASN A 144 9.24 -6.10 5.23
C ASN A 144 10.66 -6.22 5.81
N ASP A 145 11.12 -5.18 6.51
CA ASP A 145 12.42 -5.16 7.18
C ASP A 145 12.52 -6.17 8.36
N GLN A 146 11.42 -6.85 8.69
CA GLN A 146 11.31 -7.74 9.86
C GLN A 146 11.53 -9.23 9.55
N GLY A 147 11.80 -9.62 8.29
CA GLY A 147 12.16 -11.00 7.95
C GLY A 147 11.68 -11.48 6.58
N TRP A 148 12.00 -12.75 6.26
CA TRP A 148 11.58 -13.44 5.04
C TRP A 148 10.44 -14.43 5.32
N ASP A 149 9.56 -14.61 4.34
CA ASP A 149 8.46 -15.58 4.35
C ASP A 149 8.66 -16.55 3.18
N ALA A 150 8.67 -17.85 3.46
CA ALA A 150 8.78 -18.88 2.42
C ALA A 150 7.38 -19.22 1.90
N ARG A 151 7.16 -19.01 0.59
CA ARG A 151 5.92 -19.39 -0.09
C ARG A 151 6.17 -20.57 -1.00
N GLN A 152 5.35 -21.61 -0.86
CA GLN A 152 5.33 -22.72 -1.79
C GLN A 152 4.48 -22.37 -3.00
N LEU A 153 5.04 -22.60 -4.18
CA LEU A 153 4.31 -22.47 -5.44
C LEU A 153 3.53 -23.75 -5.69
N ARG A 154 2.21 -23.66 -5.90
CA ARG A 154 1.46 -24.85 -6.35
C ARG A 154 1.84 -25.15 -7.78
N ARG A 155 2.51 -26.29 -8.00
CA ARG A 155 2.67 -26.87 -9.34
C ARG A 155 1.27 -27.25 -9.86
N GLY A 156 0.80 -26.56 -10.90
CA GLY A 156 -0.49 -26.83 -11.54
C GLY A 156 -1.70 -26.05 -11.02
N GLY A 157 -1.50 -24.99 -10.21
CA GLY A 157 -2.59 -24.08 -9.87
C GLY A 157 -3.18 -23.37 -11.10
N PRO A 158 -4.35 -22.70 -10.99
CA PRO A 158 -4.94 -21.93 -12.10
C PRO A 158 -3.95 -20.90 -12.66
N GLY A 159 -2.98 -20.49 -11.84
CA GLY A 159 -1.85 -19.70 -12.24
C GLY A 159 -0.93 -20.32 -13.31
N LEU A 160 -0.66 -21.62 -13.27
CA LEU A 160 0.27 -22.26 -14.21
C LEU A 160 -0.32 -22.33 -15.63
N ALA A 161 -1.66 -22.41 -15.73
CA ALA A 161 -2.39 -22.31 -17.00
C ALA A 161 -2.21 -20.95 -17.67
N ILE A 162 -1.89 -19.91 -16.88
CA ILE A 162 -1.52 -18.60 -17.39
C ILE A 162 -0.33 -18.86 -18.33
N LEU A 163 0.78 -19.51 -17.91
CA LEU A 163 2.05 -19.58 -18.65
C LEU A 163 2.04 -20.25 -20.05
N GLY A 164 0.92 -20.83 -20.48
CA GLY A 164 0.81 -21.53 -21.76
C GLY A 164 1.65 -22.82 -21.81
N PRO A 165 1.43 -23.69 -22.81
CA PRO A 165 2.04 -25.03 -22.87
C PRO A 165 3.58 -25.00 -22.98
N ALA A 166 4.18 -23.87 -23.38
CA ALA A 166 5.62 -23.74 -23.53
C ALA A 166 6.40 -23.66 -22.19
N ALA A 167 5.74 -23.31 -21.08
CA ALA A 167 6.41 -23.16 -19.79
C ALA A 167 6.34 -24.41 -18.89
N ALA A 168 5.56 -25.42 -19.27
CA ALA A 168 5.36 -26.64 -18.48
C ALA A 168 6.43 -27.73 -18.75
N SER A 169 7.46 -27.43 -19.56
CA SER A 169 8.48 -28.39 -19.97
C SER A 169 9.91 -27.89 -19.77
N ARG A 170 10.27 -27.53 -18.52
CA ARG A 170 11.65 -27.56 -18.03
C ARG A 170 11.68 -27.87 -16.54
#